data_AF-A0A4Q3FXT8-F1
#
_entry.id   AF-A0A4Q3FXT8-F1
#
_cell.length_a   1.000
_cell.length_b   1.000
_cell.length_c   1.000
_cell.angle_alpha   90.00
_cell.angle_beta   90.00
_cell.angle_gamma   90.00
#
_symmetry.space_group_name_H-M   'P 1'
#
loop_
_entity.id
_entity.type
_entity.pdbx_description
1 polymer ?
#
loop_
_entity_poly.entity_id
_entity_poly.type
_entity_poly.pdbx_seq_one_letter_code
_entity_poly.pdbx_strand_id
1 'polypeptide(L)'
;MRLFKCQVCSQLLYFENSLCERCKHVLGYDPRQNALLALKPSDQTWRAAGIPHRDYRLCANTTYGVCNWLVPAEGREGFCLACRHNGIIPDLSQPQNLT
;
A
#
# COMPACT_ATOMS: atom_id res chain seq x y z
N MET A 1 17.10 6.27 -4.63
CA MET A 1 15.74 6.83 -4.39
C MET A 1 15.03 7.00 -5.73
N ARG A 2 13.73 6.70 -5.80
CA ARG A 2 12.89 6.93 -6.99
C ARG A 2 11.79 7.93 -6.64
N LEU A 3 11.54 8.88 -7.53
CA LEU A 3 10.38 9.78 -7.43
C LEU A 3 9.20 9.18 -8.19
N PHE A 4 8.00 9.38 -7.65
CA PHE A 4 6.74 9.05 -8.28
C PHE A 4 6.03 10.32 -8.77
N LYS A 5 4.96 10.16 -9.55
CA LYS A 5 4.12 11.27 -9.99
C LYS A 5 2.66 10.96 -9.68
N CYS A 6 1.94 11.92 -9.11
CA CYS A 6 0.51 11.81 -8.92
C CYS A 6 -0.18 11.67 -10.29
N GLN A 7 -0.95 10.60 -10.47
CA GLN A 7 -1.65 10.31 -11.74
C GLN A 7 -2.75 11.33 -12.08
N VAL A 8 -3.16 12.16 -11.11
CA VAL A 8 -4.23 13.17 -11.29
C VAL A 8 -3.70 14.56 -11.58
N CYS A 9 -2.67 15.03 -10.86
CA CYS A 9 -2.18 16.41 -10.97
C CYS A 9 -0.69 16.53 -11.35
N SER A 10 -0.03 15.41 -11.62
CA SER A 10 1.40 15.33 -11.99
C SER A 10 2.39 15.88 -10.95
N GLN A 11 1.95 16.17 -9.71
CA GLN A 11 2.87 16.51 -8.62
C GLN A 11 3.88 15.38 -8.39
N LEU A 12 5.14 15.74 -8.15
CA LEU A 12 6.17 14.81 -7.69
C LEU A 12 5.83 14.30 -6.29
N LEU A 13 6.00 12.99 -6.11
CA LEU A 13 5.70 12.29 -4.87
C LEU A 13 6.93 11.49 -4.41
N TYR A 14 7.13 11.48 -3.10
CA TYR A 14 8.05 10.59 -2.40
C TYR A 14 7.31 9.32 -1.99
N PHE A 15 8.04 8.23 -1.82
CA PHE A 15 7.46 6.93 -1.52
C PHE A 15 6.57 6.97 -0.27
N GLU A 16 6.95 7.75 0.74
CA GLU A 16 6.31 7.86 2.05
C GLU A 16 5.02 8.70 2.01
N ASN A 17 4.74 9.41 0.91
CA ASN A 17 3.53 10.20 0.82
C ASN A 17 2.28 9.30 0.81
N SER A 18 1.38 9.54 1.76
CA SER A 18 0.04 8.94 1.84
C SER A 18 -1.06 9.86 1.29
N LEU A 19 -0.73 11.12 1.01
CA LEU A 19 -1.61 12.15 0.47
C LEU A 19 -0.84 12.96 -0.59
N CYS A 20 -1.49 13.27 -1.70
CA CYS A 20 -0.93 14.24 -2.64
C CYS A 20 -1.07 15.66 -2.08
N GLU A 21 0.02 16.40 -1.95
CA GLU A 21 -0.04 17.71 -1.27
C GLU A 21 -0.80 18.77 -2.08
N ARG A 22 -0.87 18.64 -3.41
CA ARG A 22 -1.62 19.54 -4.30
C ARG A 22 -3.08 19.16 -4.45
N CYS A 23 -3.40 17.94 -4.90
CA CYS A 23 -4.78 17.55 -5.18
C CYS A 23 -5.49 16.79 -4.06
N LYS A 24 -4.80 16.57 -2.93
CA LYS A 24 -5.31 15.95 -1.70
C LYS A 24 -5.90 14.54 -1.84
N HIS A 25 -5.69 13.88 -2.98
CA HIS A 25 -6.05 12.47 -3.11
C HIS A 25 -5.20 11.63 -2.15
N VAL A 26 -5.84 10.64 -1.53
CA VAL A 26 -5.14 9.58 -0.80
C VAL A 26 -4.27 8.82 -1.79
N LEU A 27 -3.08 8.44 -1.36
CA LEU A 27 -2.11 7.70 -2.14
C LEU A 27 -1.91 6.31 -1.57
N GLY A 28 -1.78 5.32 -2.44
CA GLY A 28 -1.41 3.97 -2.06
C GLY A 28 -0.40 3.38 -3.03
N TYR A 29 0.61 2.68 -2.50
CA TYR A 29 1.62 2.03 -3.31
C TYR A 29 1.15 0.67 -3.84
N ASP A 30 1.19 0.48 -5.16
CA ASP A 30 0.99 -0.81 -5.81
C ASP A 30 2.35 -1.40 -6.26
N PRO A 31 2.82 -2.51 -5.66
CA PRO A 31 4.09 -3.12 -6.02
C PRO A 31 4.10 -3.72 -7.43
N ARG A 32 2.95 -4.08 -8.01
CA ARG A 32 2.89 -4.65 -9.37
C ARG A 32 3.21 -3.59 -10.42
N GLN A 33 2.79 -2.36 -10.16
CA GLN A 33 2.97 -1.23 -11.07
C GLN A 33 4.17 -0.37 -10.68
N ASN A 34 4.72 -0.59 -9.49
CA ASN A 34 5.76 0.24 -8.90
C ASN A 34 5.37 1.73 -8.97
N ALA A 35 4.19 2.05 -8.42
CA ALA A 35 3.58 3.36 -8.50
C ALA A 35 2.80 3.72 -7.22
N LEU A 36 2.80 5.01 -6.86
CA LEU A 36 1.84 5.59 -5.93
C LEU A 36 0.57 5.99 -6.69
N LEU A 37 -0.49 5.22 -6.50
CA LEU A 37 -1.78 5.44 -7.12
C LEU A 37 -2.56 6.49 -6.34
N ALA A 38 -3.10 7.48 -7.03
CA ALA A 38 -4.08 8.39 -6.45
C ALA A 38 -5.43 7.69 -6.37
N LEU A 39 -6.05 7.69 -5.20
CA LEU A 39 -7.23 6.90 -4.90
C LEU A 39 -8.47 7.78 -4.76
N LYS A 40 -9.60 7.24 -5.19
CA LYS A 40 -10.95 7.77 -4.95
C LYS A 40 -11.73 6.76 -4.11
N PRO A 41 -12.53 7.22 -3.13
CA PRO A 41 -13.36 6.32 -2.34
C PRO A 41 -14.39 5.61 -3.23
N SER A 42 -14.64 4.33 -2.97
CA SER A 42 -15.63 3.49 -3.66
C SER A 42 -16.23 2.51 -2.64
N ASP A 43 -17.35 2.87 -2.03
CA ASP A 43 -17.98 2.16 -0.91
C ASP A 43 -16.97 1.89 0.23
N GLN A 44 -16.67 0.62 0.51
CA GLN A 44 -15.68 0.20 1.52
C GLN A 44 -14.26 0.00 0.95
N THR A 45 -14.04 0.40 -0.30
CA THR A 45 -12.80 0.20 -1.05
C THR A 45 -12.33 1.51 -1.68
N TRP A 46 -11.24 1.43 -2.43
CA TRP A 46 -10.58 2.54 -3.11
C TRP A 46 -10.38 2.20 -4.58
N ARG A 47 -10.76 3.11 -5.46
CA ARG A 47 -10.49 2.99 -6.90
C ARG A 47 -9.33 3.87 -7.30
N ALA A 48 -8.39 3.31 -8.06
CA ALA A 48 -7.28 4.10 -8.60
C ALA A 48 -7.78 5.08 -9.68
N ALA A 49 -7.45 6.36 -9.53
CA ALA A 49 -7.96 7.43 -10.40
C ALA A 49 -7.47 7.32 -11.86
N GLY A 50 -6.36 6.62 -12.11
CA GLY A 50 -5.77 6.43 -13.44
C GLY A 50 -5.88 5.01 -13.99
N ILE A 51 -6.55 4.08 -13.29
CA ILE A 51 -6.61 2.67 -13.69
C ILE A 51 -8.05 2.20 -13.59
N PRO A 52 -8.72 1.97 -14.73
CA PRO A 52 -10.08 1.49 -14.73
C PRO A 52 -10.13 0.04 -14.21
N HIS A 53 -11.23 -0.30 -13.52
CA HIS A 53 -11.60 -1.67 -13.13
C HIS A 53 -10.68 -2.39 -12.13
N ARG A 54 -9.98 -1.67 -11.24
CA ARG A 54 -9.35 -2.31 -10.08
C ARG A 54 -9.60 -1.52 -8.81
N ASP A 55 -10.24 -2.20 -7.87
CA ASP A 55 -10.47 -1.70 -6.53
C ASP A 55 -9.45 -2.28 -5.56
N TYR A 56 -9.14 -1.50 -4.54
CA TYR A 56 -8.12 -1.75 -3.56
C TYR A 56 -8.64 -1.47 -2.15
N ARG A 57 -7.98 -2.06 -1.16
CA ARG A 57 -8.05 -1.69 0.25
C ARG A 57 -6.69 -1.16 0.68
N LEU A 58 -6.65 -0.38 1.75
CA LEU A 58 -5.40 -0.01 2.40
C LEU A 58 -4.91 -1.20 3.25
N CYS A 59 -3.59 -1.35 3.37
CA CYS A 59 -3.01 -2.30 4.31
C CYS A 59 -3.52 -2.03 5.74
N ALA A 60 -3.80 -3.07 6.52
CA ALA A 60 -4.21 -2.91 7.91
C ALA A 60 -3.21 -2.08 8.75
N ASN A 61 -1.91 -2.16 8.44
CA ASN A 61 -0.88 -1.36 9.12
C ASN A 61 -0.95 0.14 8.82
N THR A 62 -1.73 0.57 7.82
CA THR A 62 -1.98 2.00 7.57
C THR A 62 -2.71 2.67 8.73
N THR A 63 -3.49 1.92 9.54
CA THR A 63 -4.13 2.44 10.76
C THR A 63 -3.11 2.98 11.79
N TYR A 64 -1.87 2.49 11.76
CA TYR A 64 -0.77 2.94 12.63
C TYR A 64 0.15 3.96 11.95
N GLY A 65 -0.11 4.35 10.70
CA GLY A 65 0.73 5.31 9.96
C GLY A 65 2.09 4.76 9.49
N VAL A 66 2.32 3.45 9.58
CA VAL A 66 3.62 2.83 9.26
C VAL A 66 3.67 2.15 7.88
N CYS A 67 2.55 2.16 7.15
CA CYS A 67 2.44 1.52 5.83
C CYS A 67 1.50 2.31 4.93
N ASN A 68 1.84 2.41 3.64
CA ASN A 68 1.01 3.03 2.61
C ASN A 68 0.74 2.11 1.41
N TRP A 69 0.94 0.81 1.56
CA TRP A 69 0.77 -0.15 0.47
C TRP A 69 -0.69 -0.54 0.30
N LEU A 70 -1.04 -0.86 -0.95
CA LEU A 70 -2.37 -1.33 -1.32
C LEU A 70 -2.49 -2.85 -1.18
N VAL A 71 -3.72 -3.28 -0.93
CA VAL A 71 -4.17 -4.68 -0.99
C VAL A 71 -5.25 -4.77 -2.07
N PRO A 72 -5.25 -5.77 -2.95
CA PRO A 72 -6.37 -5.99 -3.86
C PRO A 72 -7.70 -6.10 -3.09
N ALA A 73 -8.77 -5.48 -3.59
CA ALA A 73 -10.09 -5.63 -2.96
C ALA A 73 -10.59 -7.08 -3.04
N GLU A 74 -10.31 -7.75 -4.15
CA GLU A 74 -10.56 -9.17 -4.38
C GLU A 74 -9.50 -10.01 -3.65
N GLY A 75 -9.70 -10.23 -2.35
CA GLY A 75 -8.78 -11.01 -1.52
C GLY A 75 -9.23 -11.05 -0.07
N ARG A 76 -8.75 -12.05 0.68
CA ARG A 76 -9.05 -12.19 2.11
C ARG A 76 -8.00 -11.52 3.00
N GLU A 77 -6.88 -11.13 2.42
CA GLU A 77 -5.73 -10.59 3.13
C GLU A 77 -6.04 -9.20 3.68
N GLY A 78 -5.77 -8.96 4.97
CA GLY A 78 -5.80 -7.62 5.56
C GLY A 78 -4.48 -6.85 5.37
N PHE A 79 -3.38 -7.57 5.14
CA PHE A 79 -2.03 -7.01 5.03
C PHE A 79 -1.54 -7.00 3.59
N CYS A 80 -0.72 -6.00 3.24
CA CYS A 80 -0.10 -5.92 1.92
C CYS A 80 0.95 -7.02 1.70
N LEU A 81 1.45 -7.11 0.45
CA LEU A 81 2.45 -8.08 0.04
C LEU A 81 3.72 -8.07 0.91
N ALA A 82 4.12 -6.91 1.42
CA ALA A 82 5.26 -6.80 2.34
C ALA A 82 4.86 -7.19 3.77
N CYS A 83 3.84 -6.52 4.33
CA CYS A 83 3.47 -6.70 5.75
C CYS A 83 3.00 -8.11 6.10
N ARG A 84 2.47 -8.89 5.16
CA ARG A 84 2.09 -10.28 5.41
C ARG A 84 3.27 -11.20 5.74
N HIS A 85 4.49 -10.77 5.48
CA HIS A 85 5.73 -11.50 5.79
C HIS A 85 6.44 -10.93 7.03
N ASN A 86 5.89 -9.90 7.67
CA ASN A 86 6.43 -9.41 8.94
C ASN A 86 6.14 -10.47 10.02
N GLY A 87 7.20 -10.92 10.68
CA GLY A 87 7.13 -11.90 11.75
C GLY A 87 8.32 -11.75 12.70
N ILE A 88 8.30 -12.51 13.78
CA ILE A 88 9.43 -12.60 14.71
C ILE A 88 10.34 -13.71 14.19
N ILE A 89 11.62 -13.41 14.02
CA ILE A 89 12.63 -14.46 13.78
C ILE A 89 12.74 -15.24 15.09
N PRO A 90 12.43 -16.55 15.11
CA PRO A 90 12.49 -17.33 16.32
C PRO A 90 13.95 -17.47 16.80
N ASP A 91 14.13 -17.65 18.10
CA ASP A 91 15.44 -17.87 18.69
C ASP A 91 16.01 -19.24 18.26
N LEU A 92 16.99 -19.21 17.36
CA LEU A 92 17.56 -20.42 16.77
C LEU A 92 18.47 -21.21 17.74
N SER A 93 18.75 -20.68 18.94
CA SER A 93 19.44 -21.44 19.99
C SER A 93 18.56 -22.52 20.62
N GLN A 94 17.24 -22.39 20.46
CA GLN A 94 16.25 -23.34 20.97
C GLN A 94 15.98 -24.44 19.93
N PRO A 95 16.29 -25.72 20.20
CA PRO A 95 16.18 -26.79 19.21
C PRO A 95 14.80 -26.93 18.56
N GLN A 96 13.72 -26.61 19.29
CA GLN A 96 12.35 -26.63 18.78
C GLN A 96 12.06 -25.62 17.66
N ASN A 97 12.93 -24.63 17.46
CA ASN A 97 12.79 -23.61 16.42
C ASN A 97 13.50 -23.98 15.10
N LEU A 98 14.16 -25.15 15.02
CA LEU A 98 14.90 -25.63 13.85
C LEU A 98 14.14 -26.65 12.98
N THR A 99 12.94 -27.05 13.40
CA THR A 99 12.10 -28.06 12.74
C THR A 99 10.96 -27.48 11.93
#